data_AF-A0A3N5FSN9-F1
#
_entry.id   AF-A0A3N5FSN9-F1
#
_cell.length_a   1.000
_cell.length_b   1.000
_cell.length_c   1.000
_cell.angle_alpha   90.00
_cell.angle_beta   90.00
_cell.angle_gamma   90.00
#
_symmetry.space_group_name_H-M   'P 1'
#
loop_
_entity.id
_entity.type
_entity.pdbx_description
1 polymer ?
#
loop_
_entity_poly.entity_id
_entity_poly.type
_entity_poly.pdbx_seq_one_letter_code
_entity_poly.pdbx_strand_id
1 'polypeptide(L)'
;MMLLTLLLLMCQEDVYVRKIDKARYIEAVQHCKDAESKIDTDETLAIDKLTRILLDPTLTEVECTLRIQTSDIYGPPYLFLPYQYRARARMSLAKKTAATAEKKLLLEEAVQDLKTSAAKKVASSTKYLETAQAELKKLGEAATLDNPLVKLRPRWLQLVGERKFKSARALAEGGGLPEADRASLVAETDQACRMHLTEQMRQFRRNWTSVAALSDFQALTRDEFELSFALPPPDEIVVAHPAYDWARAHSAALRTLSSGKTSVAPMLAMAGDAARLEEGSDNPWFRLAEGLAYQDARREIERRIGESTDAPRARRETLVGEATAIQSAWKKFSDGLDAVFRSRNDSVVTHGAVLAGLFEKAPRDLPEIESEDLRSCFDGFPVDARLLAQEERLAAWEARGGISRESRQKLYTLLVAARSLRLFLAGKT
;
A
#
# COMPACT_ATOMS: atom_id res chain seq x y z
N MET A 1 -24.16 40.85 -28.64
CA MET A 1 -23.04 39.89 -28.55
C MET A 1 -22.72 39.41 -27.13
N MET A 2 -22.99 40.18 -26.05
CA MET A 2 -22.70 39.73 -24.67
C MET A 2 -23.54 38.55 -24.15
N LEU A 3 -24.74 38.31 -24.72
CA LEU A 3 -25.62 37.21 -24.31
C LEU A 3 -25.19 35.83 -24.84
N LEU A 4 -24.51 35.78 -25.99
CA LEU A 4 -24.10 34.52 -26.62
C LEU A 4 -22.82 33.93 -25.97
N THR A 5 -21.94 34.80 -25.45
CA THR A 5 -20.76 34.39 -24.68
C THR A 5 -21.14 33.85 -23.29
N LEU A 6 -22.27 34.29 -22.72
CA LEU A 6 -22.76 33.80 -21.43
C LEU A 6 -23.38 32.39 -21.53
N LEU A 7 -23.99 32.05 -22.67
CA LEU A 7 -24.64 30.75 -22.89
C LEU A 7 -23.63 29.60 -23.16
N LEU A 8 -22.44 29.90 -23.68
CA LEU A 8 -21.38 28.91 -23.88
C LEU A 8 -20.63 28.52 -22.59
N LEU A 9 -20.74 29.31 -21.52
CA LEU A 9 -20.19 29.00 -20.20
C LEU A 9 -21.01 27.94 -19.43
N MET A 10 -22.20 27.56 -19.90
CA MET A 10 -23.07 26.59 -19.20
C MET A 10 -22.86 25.12 -19.61
N CYS A 11 -21.92 24.82 -20.52
CA CYS A 11 -21.71 23.45 -21.01
C CYS A 11 -20.56 22.68 -20.33
N GLN A 12 -19.83 23.33 -19.42
CA GLN A 12 -18.73 22.69 -18.70
C GLN A 12 -19.26 22.00 -17.44
N GLU A 13 -18.83 20.77 -17.18
CA GLU A 13 -19.24 20.02 -15.98
C GLU A 13 -18.76 20.73 -14.70
N ASP A 14 -19.69 21.04 -13.79
CA ASP A 14 -19.39 21.53 -12.45
C ASP A 14 -18.90 20.36 -11.58
N VAL A 15 -17.65 20.43 -11.15
CA VAL A 15 -17.00 19.43 -10.30
C VAL A 15 -16.80 20.00 -8.90
N TYR A 16 -17.32 19.28 -7.90
CA TYR A 16 -17.26 19.67 -6.50
C TYR A 16 -16.13 18.95 -5.77
N VAL A 17 -15.04 19.66 -5.48
CA VAL A 17 -13.87 19.11 -4.78
C VAL A 17 -14.07 19.22 -3.27
N ARG A 18 -14.05 18.05 -2.60
CA ARG A 18 -14.26 17.93 -1.15
C ARG A 18 -13.08 18.47 -0.35
N LYS A 19 -13.34 18.81 0.92
CA LYS A 19 -12.33 19.32 1.87
C LYS A 19 -11.07 18.46 1.99
N ILE A 20 -11.19 17.13 1.88
CA ILE A 20 -10.05 16.20 1.97
C ILE A 20 -9.06 16.35 0.80
N ASP A 21 -9.56 16.72 -0.38
CA ASP A 21 -8.78 16.84 -1.61
C ASP A 21 -8.40 18.29 -1.92
N LYS A 22 -8.79 19.25 -1.08
CA LYS A 22 -8.70 20.69 -1.40
C LYS A 22 -7.28 21.18 -1.62
N ALA A 23 -6.31 20.65 -0.86
CA ALA A 23 -4.93 21.18 -0.86
C ALA A 23 -4.30 21.09 -2.26
N ARG A 24 -4.37 19.90 -2.90
CA ARG A 24 -3.84 19.67 -4.25
C ARG A 24 -4.53 20.51 -5.32
N TYR A 25 -5.86 20.68 -5.25
CA TYR A 25 -6.59 21.45 -6.25
C TYR A 25 -6.40 22.96 -6.09
N ILE A 26 -6.21 23.48 -4.85
CA ILE A 26 -5.92 24.90 -4.63
C ILE A 26 -4.59 25.27 -5.28
N GLU A 27 -3.54 24.47 -5.05
CA GLU A 27 -2.22 24.68 -5.64
C GLU A 27 -2.28 24.59 -7.17
N ALA A 28 -2.91 23.55 -7.71
CA ALA A 28 -3.08 23.38 -9.15
C ALA A 28 -3.84 24.55 -9.80
N VAL A 29 -4.89 25.05 -9.15
CA VAL A 29 -5.64 26.23 -9.62
C VAL A 29 -4.78 27.49 -9.59
N GLN A 30 -3.98 27.70 -8.54
CA GLN A 30 -3.07 28.84 -8.48
C GLN A 30 -2.02 28.79 -9.58
N HIS A 31 -1.42 27.62 -9.82
CA HIS A 31 -0.49 27.42 -10.92
C HIS A 31 -1.13 27.60 -12.29
N CYS A 32 -2.38 27.16 -12.46
CA CYS A 32 -3.14 27.33 -13.69
C CYS A 32 -3.42 28.81 -13.98
N LYS A 33 -3.83 29.59 -12.96
CA LYS A 33 -4.04 31.05 -13.08
C LYS A 33 -2.75 31.79 -13.43
N ASP A 34 -1.66 31.44 -12.78
CA ASP A 34 -0.36 32.05 -13.04
C ASP A 34 0.19 31.66 -14.42
N ALA A 35 -0.09 30.45 -14.89
CA ALA A 35 0.24 30.08 -16.26
C ALA A 35 -0.63 30.81 -17.29
N GLU A 36 -1.93 30.98 -17.01
CA GLU A 36 -2.87 31.71 -17.88
C GLU A 36 -2.43 33.16 -18.12
N SER A 37 -1.98 33.87 -17.07
CA SER A 37 -1.47 35.24 -17.20
C SER A 37 -0.15 35.34 -17.97
N LYS A 38 0.53 34.20 -18.21
CA LYS A 38 1.82 34.10 -18.88
C LYS A 38 1.75 33.56 -20.30
N ILE A 39 0.58 33.14 -20.78
CA ILE A 39 0.39 32.53 -22.12
C ILE A 39 0.99 33.39 -23.25
N ASP A 40 0.94 34.72 -23.14
CA ASP A 40 1.42 35.63 -24.19
C ASP A 40 2.73 36.35 -23.83
N THR A 41 3.18 36.25 -22.57
CA THR A 41 4.35 36.99 -22.03
C THR A 41 5.55 36.10 -21.72
N ASP A 42 5.33 34.88 -21.23
CA ASP A 42 6.35 33.88 -20.91
C ASP A 42 5.79 32.48 -21.20
N GLU A 43 5.75 32.13 -22.49
CA GLU A 43 5.13 30.90 -22.97
C GLU A 43 5.77 29.64 -22.38
N THR A 44 7.09 29.61 -22.28
CA THR A 44 7.84 28.45 -21.80
C THR A 44 7.48 28.15 -20.36
N LEU A 45 7.47 29.18 -19.49
CA LEU A 45 7.08 29.00 -18.10
C LEU A 45 5.61 28.59 -17.95
N ALA A 46 4.72 29.10 -18.81
CA ALA A 46 3.32 28.70 -18.84
C ALA A 46 3.18 27.22 -19.22
N ILE A 47 3.87 26.77 -20.27
CA ILE A 47 3.88 25.37 -20.73
C ILE A 47 4.39 24.44 -19.62
N ASP A 48 5.48 24.80 -18.95
CA ASP A 48 6.08 24.00 -17.88
C ASP A 48 5.12 23.83 -16.69
N LYS A 49 4.51 24.92 -16.23
CA LYS A 49 3.55 24.89 -15.11
C LYS A 49 2.33 24.03 -15.44
N LEU A 50 1.77 24.20 -16.62
CA LEU A 50 0.61 23.42 -17.06
C LEU A 50 0.97 21.96 -17.28
N THR A 51 2.19 21.67 -17.74
CA THR A 51 2.69 20.29 -17.85
C THR A 51 2.82 19.63 -16.48
N ARG A 52 3.33 20.34 -15.46
CA ARG A 52 3.38 19.80 -14.08
C ARG A 52 2.00 19.47 -13.55
N ILE A 53 1.02 20.35 -13.76
CA ILE A 53 -0.39 20.07 -13.40
C ILE A 53 -0.89 18.80 -14.09
N LEU A 54 -0.65 18.68 -15.40
CA LEU A 54 -1.14 17.55 -16.20
C LEU A 54 -0.38 16.24 -15.93
N LEU A 55 0.82 16.31 -15.34
CA LEU A 55 1.60 15.17 -14.91
C LEU A 55 1.34 14.79 -13.45
N ASP A 56 0.52 15.53 -12.69
CA ASP A 56 0.17 15.17 -11.33
C ASP A 56 -0.92 14.08 -11.32
N PRO A 57 -0.61 12.82 -10.95
CA PRO A 57 -1.58 11.73 -10.96
C PRO A 57 -2.63 11.86 -9.86
N THR A 58 -2.48 12.81 -8.93
CA THR A 58 -3.45 13.06 -7.86
C THR A 58 -4.62 13.93 -8.32
N LEU A 59 -4.50 14.62 -9.46
CA LEU A 59 -5.55 15.43 -10.05
C LEU A 59 -6.35 14.60 -11.06
N THR A 60 -7.49 14.07 -10.63
CA THR A 60 -8.37 13.25 -11.49
C THR A 60 -9.27 14.09 -12.39
N GLU A 61 -9.62 15.31 -11.96
CA GLU A 61 -10.57 16.18 -12.62
C GLU A 61 -9.85 17.34 -13.32
N VAL A 62 -9.90 17.35 -14.65
CA VAL A 62 -9.30 18.36 -15.52
C VAL A 62 -10.27 18.73 -16.64
N GLU A 63 -10.12 19.94 -17.20
CA GLU A 63 -11.02 20.49 -18.22
C GLU A 63 -12.47 20.65 -17.74
N CYS A 64 -12.65 21.15 -16.52
CA CYS A 64 -13.95 21.28 -15.85
C CYS A 64 -14.09 22.61 -15.10
N THR A 65 -15.28 22.89 -14.57
CA THR A 65 -15.52 24.01 -13.65
C THR A 65 -15.38 23.51 -12.22
N LEU A 66 -14.30 23.87 -11.54
CA LEU A 66 -14.05 23.44 -10.17
C LEU A 66 -14.74 24.34 -9.15
N ARG A 67 -15.43 23.71 -8.20
CA ARG A 67 -15.92 24.33 -6.96
C ARG A 67 -15.22 23.64 -5.79
N ILE A 68 -14.29 24.33 -5.15
CA ILE A 68 -13.45 23.76 -4.09
C ILE A 68 -14.01 24.13 -2.71
N GLN A 69 -14.21 23.13 -1.87
CA GLN A 69 -14.65 23.32 -0.49
C GLN A 69 -13.49 23.76 0.41
N THR A 70 -13.46 25.04 0.81
CA THR A 70 -12.40 25.59 1.70
C THR A 70 -12.75 25.43 3.18
N SER A 71 -14.04 25.60 3.51
CA SER A 71 -14.68 25.39 4.83
C SER A 71 -15.93 24.53 4.66
N ASP A 72 -17.07 24.84 5.27
CA ASP A 72 -18.35 24.15 5.03
C ASP A 72 -19.09 24.68 3.78
N ILE A 73 -18.47 25.61 3.05
CA ILE A 73 -19.02 26.26 1.86
C ILE A 73 -18.05 26.04 0.69
N TYR A 74 -18.61 25.84 -0.50
CA TYR A 74 -17.85 25.80 -1.75
C TYR A 74 -17.47 27.21 -2.21
N GLY A 75 -16.21 27.39 -2.58
CA GLY A 75 -15.72 28.63 -3.16
C GLY A 75 -16.35 28.96 -4.53
N PRO A 76 -16.05 30.14 -5.09
CA PRO A 76 -16.52 30.50 -6.42
C PRO A 76 -16.03 29.51 -7.48
N PRO A 77 -16.84 29.25 -8.53
CA PRO A 77 -16.44 28.36 -9.61
C PRO A 77 -15.19 28.89 -10.32
N TYR A 78 -14.27 27.99 -10.64
CA TYR A 78 -13.08 28.30 -11.42
C TYR A 78 -13.01 27.40 -12.65
N LEU A 79 -12.85 28.00 -13.82
CA LEU A 79 -12.75 27.30 -15.09
C LEU A 79 -11.32 26.73 -15.24
N PHE A 80 -11.15 25.43 -15.00
CA PHE A 80 -9.86 24.75 -14.92
C PHE A 80 -9.57 23.98 -16.22
N LEU A 81 -8.91 24.64 -17.17
CA LEU A 81 -8.69 24.15 -18.54
C LEU A 81 -7.18 24.02 -18.88
N PRO A 82 -6.44 23.17 -18.15
CA PRO A 82 -4.98 23.11 -18.29
C PRO A 82 -4.49 22.66 -19.68
N TYR A 83 -5.20 21.76 -20.38
CA TYR A 83 -4.84 21.38 -21.76
C TYR A 83 -5.09 22.55 -22.72
N GLN A 84 -6.25 23.21 -22.64
CA GLN A 84 -6.54 24.34 -23.52
C GLN A 84 -5.53 25.47 -23.34
N TYR A 85 -5.20 25.82 -22.10
CA TYR A 85 -4.22 26.87 -21.80
C TYR A 85 -2.82 26.49 -22.27
N ARG A 86 -2.42 25.22 -22.14
CA ARG A 86 -1.10 24.76 -22.60
C ARG A 86 -1.00 24.81 -24.11
N ALA A 87 -2.06 24.41 -24.80
CA ALA A 87 -2.13 24.54 -26.26
C ALA A 87 -2.03 26.00 -26.71
N ARG A 88 -2.72 26.92 -26.04
CA ARG A 88 -2.64 28.36 -26.35
C ARG A 88 -1.22 28.90 -26.17
N ALA A 89 -0.54 28.53 -25.08
CA ALA A 89 0.86 28.91 -24.86
C ALA A 89 1.78 28.35 -25.96
N ARG A 90 1.61 27.08 -26.34
CA ARG A 90 2.33 26.45 -27.46
C ARG A 90 2.08 27.16 -28.79
N MET A 91 0.84 27.52 -29.09
CA MET A 91 0.49 28.29 -30.28
C MET A 91 1.11 29.69 -30.27
N SER A 92 1.15 30.36 -29.10
CA SER A 92 1.82 31.66 -28.98
C SER A 92 3.33 31.52 -29.21
N LEU A 93 3.95 30.50 -28.62
CA LEU A 93 5.39 30.23 -28.77
C LEU A 93 5.72 29.93 -30.23
N ALA A 94 4.91 29.09 -30.89
CA ALA A 94 5.05 28.74 -32.29
C ALA A 94 5.02 29.98 -33.22
N LYS A 95 4.30 31.04 -32.85
CA LYS A 95 4.32 32.31 -33.62
C LYS A 95 5.64 33.06 -33.49
N LYS A 96 6.30 32.94 -32.33
CA LYS A 96 7.60 33.57 -32.02
C LYS A 96 8.79 32.73 -32.50
N THR A 97 8.60 31.42 -32.68
CA THR A 97 9.65 30.49 -33.14
C THR A 97 9.94 30.65 -34.64
N ALA A 98 11.20 31.00 -34.98
CA ALA A 98 11.66 31.12 -36.36
C ALA A 98 11.93 29.75 -37.03
N ALA A 99 12.36 28.76 -36.25
CA ALA A 99 12.67 27.43 -36.76
C ALA A 99 11.40 26.66 -37.17
N THR A 100 11.27 26.33 -38.45
CA THR A 100 10.07 25.67 -39.01
C THR A 100 9.76 24.32 -38.36
N ALA A 101 10.80 23.55 -38.03
CA ALA A 101 10.67 22.24 -37.39
C ALA A 101 10.11 22.34 -35.95
N GLU A 102 10.69 23.21 -35.13
CA GLU A 102 10.26 23.45 -33.76
C GLU A 102 8.86 24.06 -33.72
N LYS A 103 8.58 25.02 -34.62
CA LYS A 103 7.25 25.59 -34.80
C LYS A 103 6.19 24.53 -35.13
N LYS A 104 6.52 23.59 -36.03
CA LYS A 104 5.62 22.47 -36.37
C LYS A 104 5.37 21.57 -35.16
N LEU A 105 6.41 21.23 -34.40
CA LEU A 105 6.29 20.41 -33.20
C LEU A 105 5.35 21.05 -32.15
N LEU A 106 5.52 22.34 -31.89
CA LEU A 106 4.68 23.09 -30.95
C LEU A 106 3.20 23.09 -31.39
N LEU A 107 2.93 23.21 -32.69
CA LEU A 107 1.58 23.16 -33.23
C LEU A 107 0.98 21.75 -33.20
N GLU A 108 1.76 20.70 -33.45
CA GLU A 108 1.33 19.31 -33.32
C GLU A 108 0.92 18.99 -31.87
N GLU A 109 1.74 19.41 -30.90
CA GLU A 109 1.43 19.26 -29.49
C GLU A 109 0.21 20.08 -29.07
N ALA A 110 0.06 21.31 -29.58
CA ALA A 110 -1.11 22.14 -29.33
C ALA A 110 -2.39 21.48 -29.89
N VAL A 111 -2.33 20.89 -31.09
CA VAL A 111 -3.46 20.16 -31.67
C VAL A 111 -3.85 18.97 -30.80
N GLN A 112 -2.88 18.24 -30.24
CA GLN A 112 -3.16 17.09 -29.38
C GLN A 112 -3.83 17.51 -28.05
N ASP A 113 -3.34 18.57 -27.43
CA ASP A 113 -3.96 19.15 -26.23
C ASP A 113 -5.39 19.63 -26.52
N LEU A 114 -5.60 20.33 -27.64
CA LEU A 114 -6.92 20.85 -28.02
C LEU A 114 -7.91 19.75 -28.38
N LYS A 115 -7.46 18.65 -29.00
CA LYS A 115 -8.28 17.46 -29.19
C LYS A 115 -8.70 16.84 -27.85
N THR A 116 -7.77 16.78 -26.89
CA THR A 116 -8.05 16.25 -25.54
C THR A 116 -9.07 17.13 -24.82
N SER A 117 -8.90 18.45 -24.87
CA SER A 117 -9.84 19.43 -24.33
C SER A 117 -11.22 19.37 -25.02
N ALA A 118 -11.26 19.28 -26.36
CA ALA A 118 -12.52 19.12 -27.10
C ALA A 118 -13.24 17.81 -26.77
N ALA A 119 -12.52 16.69 -26.58
CA ALA A 119 -13.08 15.42 -26.14
C ALA A 119 -13.68 15.51 -24.72
N LYS A 120 -13.18 16.43 -23.89
CA LYS A 120 -13.75 16.82 -22.59
C LYS A 120 -14.87 17.86 -22.69
N LYS A 121 -15.42 18.06 -23.90
CA LYS A 121 -16.56 18.96 -24.20
C LYS A 121 -16.29 20.45 -23.97
N VAL A 122 -15.03 20.87 -23.98
CA VAL A 122 -14.64 22.27 -23.86
C VAL A 122 -14.92 22.98 -25.19
N ALA A 123 -16.10 23.57 -25.33
CA ALA A 123 -16.57 24.13 -26.60
C ALA A 123 -15.62 25.21 -27.17
N SER A 124 -15.02 26.02 -26.30
CA SER A 124 -14.09 27.08 -26.67
C SER A 124 -12.81 26.55 -27.33
N SER A 125 -12.44 25.28 -27.12
CA SER A 125 -11.25 24.65 -27.71
C SER A 125 -11.38 24.37 -29.20
N THR A 126 -12.60 24.25 -29.74
CA THR A 126 -12.85 23.94 -31.16
C THR A 126 -12.26 24.99 -32.09
N LYS A 127 -12.46 26.28 -31.79
CA LYS A 127 -11.92 27.38 -32.60
C LYS A 127 -10.39 27.42 -32.59
N TYR A 128 -9.78 27.14 -31.44
CA TYR A 128 -8.33 27.05 -31.34
C TYR A 128 -7.80 25.83 -32.09
N LEU A 129 -8.51 24.70 -32.04
CA LEU A 129 -8.14 23.48 -32.77
C LEU A 129 -8.12 23.72 -34.29
N GLU A 130 -9.16 24.35 -34.83
CA GLU A 130 -9.23 24.74 -36.24
C GLU A 130 -8.07 25.68 -36.62
N THR A 131 -7.77 26.65 -35.76
CA THR A 131 -6.66 27.59 -35.98
C THR A 131 -5.30 26.87 -36.01
N ALA A 132 -5.03 26.00 -35.03
CA ALA A 132 -3.79 25.24 -34.95
C ALA A 132 -3.64 24.28 -36.14
N GLN A 133 -4.72 23.60 -36.55
CA GLN A 133 -4.72 22.73 -37.72
C GLN A 133 -4.48 23.50 -39.03
N ALA A 134 -5.07 24.70 -39.17
CA ALA A 134 -4.86 25.55 -40.33
C ALA A 134 -3.40 26.05 -40.41
N GLU A 135 -2.80 26.46 -39.29
CA GLU A 135 -1.38 26.85 -39.24
C GLU A 135 -0.46 25.66 -39.54
N LEU A 136 -0.77 24.48 -39.00
CA LEU A 136 -0.01 23.25 -39.26
C LEU A 136 -0.12 22.82 -40.73
N LYS A 137 -1.30 22.96 -41.35
CA LYS A 137 -1.48 22.71 -42.79
C LYS A 137 -0.64 23.66 -43.64
N LYS A 138 -0.63 24.96 -43.31
CA LYS A 138 0.22 25.96 -43.99
C LYS A 138 1.72 25.62 -43.86
N LEU A 139 2.15 25.08 -42.71
CA LEU A 139 3.52 24.60 -42.53
C LEU A 139 3.79 23.29 -43.28
N GLY A 140 2.81 22.40 -43.37
CA GLY A 140 2.89 21.16 -44.16
C GLY A 140 3.02 21.41 -45.66
N GLU A 141 2.39 22.47 -46.16
CA GLU A 141 2.54 22.95 -47.54
C GLU A 141 3.89 23.66 -47.79
N ALA A 142 4.58 24.12 -46.73
CA ALA A 142 5.86 24.82 -46.80
C ALA A 142 7.10 23.98 -46.38
N ALA A 143 6.90 22.81 -45.77
CA ALA A 143 7.98 21.99 -45.23
C ALA A 143 7.70 20.49 -45.33
N THR A 144 7.95 19.93 -46.51
CA THR A 144 8.52 18.57 -46.61
C THR A 144 10.00 18.64 -46.23
N LEU A 145 10.27 18.93 -44.95
CA LEU A 145 11.59 18.69 -44.36
C LEU A 145 11.51 17.40 -43.58
N ASP A 146 12.38 16.48 -43.95
CA ASP A 146 12.53 15.11 -43.47
C ASP A 146 13.00 15.09 -42.01
N ASN A 147 12.20 15.62 -41.08
CA ASN A 147 12.54 15.65 -39.66
C ASN A 147 12.28 14.26 -39.04
N PRO A 148 13.32 13.54 -38.58
CA PRO A 148 13.19 12.21 -38.01
C PRO A 148 12.33 12.19 -36.73
N LEU A 149 12.31 13.29 -35.95
CA LEU A 149 11.49 13.39 -34.73
C LEU A 149 9.99 13.30 -35.04
N VAL A 150 9.53 14.04 -36.06
CA VAL A 150 8.12 14.06 -36.47
C VAL A 150 7.65 12.68 -36.93
N LYS A 151 8.54 11.93 -37.62
CA LYS A 151 8.24 10.56 -38.08
C LYS A 151 8.19 9.55 -36.92
N LEU A 152 9.08 9.69 -35.94
CA LEU A 152 9.24 8.73 -34.84
C LEU A 152 8.24 8.94 -33.72
N ARG A 153 7.88 10.20 -33.42
CA ARG A 153 7.08 10.57 -32.24
C ARG A 153 5.72 9.86 -32.13
N PRO A 154 4.93 9.67 -33.21
CA PRO A 154 3.66 8.93 -33.11
C PRO A 154 3.83 7.48 -32.62
N ARG A 155 4.86 6.78 -33.13
CA ARG A 155 5.15 5.40 -32.72
C ARG A 155 5.69 5.35 -31.30
N TRP A 156 6.53 6.30 -30.92
CA TRP A 156 7.02 6.43 -29.55
C TRP A 156 5.87 6.67 -28.56
N LEU A 157 4.97 7.62 -28.84
CA LEU A 157 3.78 7.89 -28.02
C LEU A 157 2.89 6.65 -27.90
N GLN A 158 2.71 5.89 -28.98
CA GLN A 158 1.98 4.63 -28.94
C GLN A 158 2.64 3.63 -27.97
N LEU A 159 3.96 3.43 -28.05
CA LEU A 159 4.68 2.49 -27.17
C LEU A 159 4.59 2.91 -25.70
N VAL A 160 4.73 4.20 -25.40
CA VAL A 160 4.54 4.74 -24.05
C VAL A 160 3.10 4.51 -23.57
N GLY A 161 2.09 4.75 -24.42
CA GLY A 161 0.69 4.49 -24.12
C GLY A 161 0.36 3.01 -23.88
N GLU A 162 1.02 2.12 -24.62
CA GLU A 162 0.97 0.65 -24.43
C GLU A 162 1.81 0.16 -23.24
N ARG A 163 2.45 1.06 -22.48
CA ARG A 163 3.32 0.76 -21.32
C ARG A 163 4.58 -0.05 -21.68
N LYS A 164 5.03 0.02 -22.93
CA LYS A 164 6.24 -0.62 -23.44
C LYS A 164 7.43 0.33 -23.35
N PHE A 165 7.85 0.67 -22.12
CA PHE A 165 8.82 1.74 -21.90
C PHE A 165 10.23 1.38 -22.40
N LYS A 166 10.65 0.11 -22.28
CA LYS A 166 11.93 -0.35 -22.82
C LYS A 166 11.95 -0.25 -24.33
N SER A 167 10.87 -0.68 -24.98
CA SER A 167 10.71 -0.54 -26.42
C SER A 167 10.68 0.94 -26.87
N ALA A 168 9.98 1.81 -26.14
CA ALA A 168 9.94 3.25 -26.43
C ALA A 168 11.33 3.91 -26.29
N ARG A 169 12.07 3.56 -25.24
CA ARG A 169 13.43 4.05 -25.01
C ARG A 169 14.39 3.62 -26.12
N ALA A 170 14.37 2.34 -26.49
CA ALA A 170 15.18 1.81 -27.58
C ALA A 170 14.87 2.49 -28.93
N LEU A 171 13.59 2.80 -29.19
CA LEU A 171 13.18 3.55 -30.38
C LEU A 171 13.78 4.96 -30.38
N ALA A 172 13.70 5.69 -29.26
CA ALA A 172 14.28 7.02 -29.12
C ALA A 172 15.81 7.02 -29.32
N GLU A 173 16.50 6.02 -28.77
CA GLU A 173 17.96 5.89 -28.86
C GLU A 173 18.44 5.50 -30.28
N GLY A 174 17.68 4.66 -30.99
CA GLY A 174 18.02 4.18 -32.34
C GLY A 174 17.53 5.05 -33.51
N GLY A 175 16.72 6.08 -33.26
CA GLY A 175 15.98 6.83 -34.27
C GLY A 175 16.76 7.83 -35.14
N GLY A 176 18.08 7.91 -35.02
CA GLY A 176 18.89 8.89 -35.74
C GLY A 176 18.59 10.35 -35.37
N LEU A 177 18.05 10.57 -34.16
CA LEU A 177 17.68 11.89 -33.65
C LEU A 177 18.92 12.69 -33.22
N PRO A 178 18.86 14.03 -33.28
CA PRO A 178 19.80 14.89 -32.57
C PRO A 178 19.90 14.53 -31.08
N GLU A 179 21.07 14.73 -30.48
CA GLU A 179 21.32 14.32 -29.10
C GLU A 179 20.33 14.93 -28.09
N ALA A 180 19.96 16.20 -28.29
CA ALA A 180 18.98 16.89 -27.45
C ALA A 180 17.58 16.24 -27.50
N ASP A 181 17.10 15.95 -28.71
CA ASP A 181 15.78 15.32 -28.92
C ASP A 181 15.76 13.88 -28.36
N ARG A 182 16.84 13.14 -28.58
CA ARG A 182 17.02 11.79 -27.99
C ARG A 182 16.99 11.85 -26.47
N ALA A 183 17.76 12.75 -25.86
CA ALA A 183 17.80 12.90 -24.40
C ALA A 183 16.42 13.29 -23.85
N SER A 184 15.68 14.17 -24.52
CA SER A 184 14.32 14.56 -24.14
C SER A 184 13.36 13.38 -24.15
N LEU A 185 13.31 12.61 -25.25
CA LEU A 185 12.40 11.45 -25.35
C LEU A 185 12.75 10.35 -24.34
N VAL A 186 14.04 10.13 -24.06
CA VAL A 186 14.48 9.19 -23.01
C VAL A 186 14.01 9.65 -21.64
N ALA A 187 14.20 10.94 -21.31
CA ALA A 187 13.74 11.51 -20.04
C ALA A 187 12.20 11.44 -19.89
N GLU A 188 11.45 11.74 -20.96
CA GLU A 188 10.00 11.59 -20.97
C GLU A 188 9.56 10.13 -20.78
N THR A 189 10.27 9.18 -21.39
CA THR A 189 10.00 7.74 -21.24
C THR A 189 10.24 7.28 -19.80
N ASP A 190 11.38 7.68 -19.23
CA ASP A 190 11.73 7.35 -17.85
C ASP A 190 10.73 7.96 -16.86
N GLN A 191 10.29 9.21 -17.08
CA GLN A 191 9.27 9.87 -16.27
C GLN A 191 7.92 9.16 -16.38
N ALA A 192 7.47 8.81 -17.58
CA ALA A 192 6.23 8.06 -17.78
C ALA A 192 6.28 6.68 -17.10
N CYS A 193 7.42 6.00 -17.17
CA CYS A 193 7.63 4.72 -16.47
C CYS A 193 7.55 4.89 -14.95
N ARG A 194 8.19 5.93 -14.37
CA ARG A 194 8.11 6.23 -12.93
C ARG A 194 6.68 6.49 -12.48
N MET A 195 5.94 7.32 -13.22
CA MET A 195 4.54 7.62 -12.93
C MET A 195 3.66 6.37 -12.99
N HIS A 196 3.85 5.53 -14.01
CA HIS A 196 3.14 4.26 -14.12
C HIS A 196 3.41 3.36 -12.90
N LEU A 197 4.68 3.16 -12.53
CA LEU A 197 5.03 2.34 -11.37
C LEU A 197 4.48 2.92 -10.06
N THR A 198 4.55 4.23 -9.86
CA THR A 198 3.97 4.89 -8.68
C THR A 198 2.47 4.63 -8.56
N GLU A 199 1.72 4.73 -9.67
CA GLU A 199 0.28 4.45 -9.66
C GLU A 199 -0.01 2.97 -9.40
N GLN A 200 0.74 2.06 -10.02
CA GLN A 200 0.60 0.62 -9.78
C GLN A 200 0.91 0.26 -8.33
N MET A 201 1.94 0.85 -7.72
CA MET A 201 2.26 0.62 -6.31
C MET A 201 1.22 1.22 -5.37
N ARG A 202 0.63 2.36 -5.74
CA ARG A 202 -0.50 2.94 -5.00
C ARG A 202 -1.71 1.99 -5.01
N GLN A 203 -2.05 1.43 -6.17
CA GLN A 203 -3.14 0.48 -6.30
C GLN A 203 -2.85 -0.82 -5.53
N PHE A 204 -1.66 -1.39 -5.69
CA PHE A 204 -1.21 -2.57 -4.98
C PHE A 204 -1.31 -2.38 -3.45
N ARG A 205 -0.87 -1.22 -2.95
CA ARG A 205 -0.98 -0.87 -1.53
C ARG A 205 -2.42 -0.74 -1.05
N ARG A 206 -3.30 -0.10 -1.84
CA ARG A 206 -4.73 0.01 -1.53
C ARG A 206 -5.39 -1.36 -1.44
N ASN A 207 -5.08 -2.24 -2.40
CA ASN A 207 -5.57 -3.61 -2.41
C ASN A 207 -5.07 -4.36 -1.18
N TRP A 208 -3.79 -4.26 -0.81
CA TRP A 208 -3.29 -4.84 0.43
C TRP A 208 -4.01 -4.28 1.66
N THR A 209 -4.17 -2.96 1.77
CA THR A 209 -4.84 -2.32 2.91
C THR A 209 -6.30 -2.77 3.07
N SER A 210 -6.96 -3.17 1.96
CA SER A 210 -8.33 -3.71 2.01
C SER A 210 -8.40 -5.12 2.61
N VAL A 211 -7.26 -5.80 2.73
CA VAL A 211 -7.14 -7.15 3.30
C VAL A 211 -6.68 -7.00 4.75
N ALA A 212 -7.64 -6.80 5.66
CA ALA A 212 -7.39 -6.42 7.05
C ALA A 212 -6.84 -7.59 7.89
N ALA A 213 -7.17 -8.82 7.50
CA ALA A 213 -6.74 -10.03 8.18
C ALA A 213 -6.11 -11.04 7.23
N LEU A 214 -5.29 -11.93 7.79
CA LEU A 214 -4.74 -13.07 7.07
C LEU A 214 -5.82 -14.00 6.49
N SER A 215 -6.96 -14.15 7.16
CA SER A 215 -8.10 -14.89 6.63
C SER A 215 -8.64 -14.29 5.33
N ASP A 216 -8.58 -12.97 5.19
CA ASP A 216 -9.07 -12.27 4.01
C ASP A 216 -8.15 -12.57 2.81
N PHE A 217 -6.82 -12.65 3.03
CA PHE A 217 -5.87 -13.11 2.01
C PHE A 217 -6.14 -14.54 1.56
N GLN A 218 -6.54 -15.40 2.50
CA GLN A 218 -6.84 -16.82 2.24
C GLN A 218 -8.22 -17.03 1.60
N ALA A 219 -9.12 -16.06 1.75
CA ALA A 219 -10.45 -16.08 1.15
C ALA A 219 -10.43 -15.69 -0.34
N LEU A 220 -9.40 -14.98 -0.80
CA LEU A 220 -9.23 -14.64 -2.20
C LEU A 220 -9.04 -15.91 -3.03
N THR A 221 -9.81 -16.02 -4.12
CA THR A 221 -9.51 -16.99 -5.17
C THR A 221 -8.17 -16.65 -5.82
N ARG A 222 -7.57 -17.64 -6.51
CA ARG A 222 -6.32 -17.43 -7.24
C ARG A 222 -6.44 -16.27 -8.24
N ASP A 223 -7.53 -16.19 -8.98
CA ASP A 223 -7.73 -15.16 -10.01
C ASP A 223 -7.95 -13.77 -9.40
N GLU A 224 -8.69 -13.68 -8.28
CA GLU A 224 -8.84 -12.42 -7.54
C GLU A 224 -7.50 -11.94 -6.96
N PHE A 225 -6.68 -12.87 -6.46
CA PHE A 225 -5.35 -12.56 -5.96
C PHE A 225 -4.44 -12.04 -7.09
N GLU A 226 -4.34 -12.77 -8.21
CA GLU A 226 -3.49 -12.35 -9.33
C GLU A 226 -3.97 -11.03 -9.93
N LEU A 227 -5.29 -10.75 -9.95
CA LEU A 227 -5.81 -9.47 -10.40
C LEU A 227 -5.51 -8.33 -9.42
N SER A 228 -5.69 -8.57 -8.11
CA SER A 228 -5.53 -7.54 -7.07
C SER A 228 -4.07 -7.21 -6.80
N PHE A 229 -3.17 -8.18 -6.95
CA PHE A 229 -1.74 -8.03 -6.69
C PHE A 229 -0.90 -8.14 -7.97
N ALA A 230 -1.53 -7.93 -9.14
CA ALA A 230 -0.85 -7.88 -10.42
C ALA A 230 0.24 -6.78 -10.38
N LEU A 231 1.47 -7.17 -10.71
CA LEU A 231 2.57 -6.25 -10.90
C LEU A 231 2.85 -6.10 -12.40
N PRO A 232 3.23 -4.90 -12.88
CA PRO A 232 3.72 -4.75 -14.24
C PRO A 232 4.85 -5.74 -14.55
N PRO A 233 4.93 -6.27 -15.78
CA PRO A 233 5.99 -7.19 -16.12
C PRO A 233 7.33 -6.43 -16.19
N PRO A 234 8.45 -7.05 -15.72
CA PRO A 234 9.72 -6.34 -15.56
C PRO A 234 10.49 -6.11 -16.87
N ASP A 235 10.10 -6.79 -17.95
CA ASP A 235 10.73 -6.74 -19.26
C ASP A 235 10.64 -5.37 -19.93
N GLU A 236 9.58 -4.61 -19.64
CA GLU A 236 9.33 -3.28 -20.21
C GLU A 236 9.62 -2.11 -19.25
N ILE A 237 10.13 -2.39 -18.04
CA ILE A 237 10.48 -1.36 -17.05
C ILE A 237 11.92 -0.87 -17.28
N VAL A 238 12.09 0.46 -17.33
CA VAL A 238 13.40 1.10 -17.62
C VAL A 238 13.98 1.91 -16.45
N VAL A 239 13.22 2.08 -15.37
CA VAL A 239 13.64 2.83 -14.17
C VAL A 239 13.58 1.95 -12.93
N ALA A 240 14.55 2.12 -12.03
CA ALA A 240 14.49 1.50 -10.71
C ALA A 240 13.37 2.14 -9.87
N HIS A 241 12.64 1.31 -9.13
CA HIS A 241 11.58 1.78 -8.24
C HIS A 241 11.53 0.86 -7.00
N PRO A 242 12.12 1.28 -5.86
CA PRO A 242 12.36 0.41 -4.71
C PRO A 242 11.12 -0.37 -4.24
N ALA A 243 9.96 0.28 -4.14
CA ALA A 243 8.72 -0.41 -3.71
C ALA A 243 8.23 -1.47 -4.71
N TYR A 244 8.45 -1.27 -6.01
CA TYR A 244 8.09 -2.25 -7.04
C TYR A 244 9.03 -3.44 -7.01
N ASP A 245 10.34 -3.19 -6.90
CA ASP A 245 11.34 -4.25 -6.80
C ASP A 245 11.12 -5.10 -5.53
N TRP A 246 10.81 -4.45 -4.41
CA TRP A 246 10.40 -5.11 -3.17
C TRP A 246 9.13 -5.96 -3.34
N ALA A 247 8.06 -5.39 -3.90
CA ALA A 247 6.79 -6.11 -4.09
C ALA A 247 6.99 -7.34 -5.00
N ARG A 248 7.83 -7.22 -6.03
CA ARG A 248 8.16 -8.33 -6.93
C ARG A 248 8.92 -9.43 -6.20
N ALA A 249 9.93 -9.07 -5.41
CA ALA A 249 10.73 -10.02 -4.62
C ALA A 249 9.87 -10.82 -3.64
N HIS A 250 8.82 -10.21 -3.08
CA HIS A 250 7.93 -10.83 -2.09
C HIS A 250 6.62 -11.39 -2.66
N SER A 251 6.36 -11.26 -3.96
CA SER A 251 5.14 -11.75 -4.61
C SER A 251 4.89 -13.25 -4.41
N ALA A 252 5.94 -14.07 -4.41
CA ALA A 252 5.85 -15.51 -4.15
C ALA A 252 5.45 -15.82 -2.70
N ALA A 253 5.93 -15.03 -1.73
CA ALA A 253 5.55 -15.17 -0.33
C ALA A 253 4.06 -14.83 -0.14
N LEU A 254 3.57 -13.76 -0.77
CA LEU A 254 2.16 -13.39 -0.75
C LEU A 254 1.25 -14.44 -1.41
N ARG A 255 1.68 -15.08 -2.51
CA ARG A 255 0.96 -16.22 -3.11
C ARG A 255 0.92 -17.44 -2.19
N THR A 256 2.03 -17.71 -1.52
CA THR A 256 2.11 -18.84 -0.58
C THR A 256 1.14 -18.62 0.58
N LEU A 257 1.08 -17.38 1.07
CA LEU A 257 0.14 -16.93 2.09
C LEU A 257 -1.33 -17.11 1.67
N SER A 258 -1.70 -16.65 0.46
CA SER A 258 -3.08 -16.76 -0.03
C SER A 258 -3.51 -18.22 -0.23
N SER A 259 -2.57 -19.13 -0.52
CA SER A 259 -2.84 -20.57 -0.59
C SER A 259 -3.06 -21.26 0.77
N GLY A 260 -3.05 -20.51 1.88
CA GLY A 260 -3.20 -21.06 3.24
C GLY A 260 -1.93 -21.69 3.82
N LYS A 261 -0.85 -21.77 3.04
CA LYS A 261 0.46 -22.22 3.52
C LYS A 261 1.15 -21.04 4.20
N THR A 262 1.02 -20.94 5.51
CA THR A 262 1.57 -19.80 6.25
C THR A 262 2.90 -20.15 6.91
N SER A 263 3.80 -19.18 6.89
CA SER A 263 5.02 -19.20 7.67
C SER A 263 5.34 -17.77 8.06
N VAL A 264 5.55 -17.57 9.36
CA VAL A 264 5.88 -16.27 9.93
C VAL A 264 7.20 -15.74 9.36
N ALA A 265 8.17 -16.61 9.07
CA ALA A 265 9.53 -16.21 8.68
C ALA A 265 9.59 -15.41 7.36
N PRO A 266 8.96 -15.85 6.24
CA PRO A 266 8.85 -15.03 5.04
C PRO A 266 8.18 -13.66 5.27
N MET A 267 7.19 -13.58 6.15
CA MET A 267 6.51 -12.31 6.44
C MET A 267 7.41 -11.35 7.22
N LEU A 268 8.17 -11.87 8.19
CA LEU A 268 9.16 -11.08 8.91
C LEU A 268 10.28 -10.60 8.00
N ALA A 269 10.73 -11.43 7.05
CA ALA A 269 11.72 -11.02 6.05
C ALA A 269 11.18 -9.89 5.15
N MET A 270 9.93 -10.05 4.67
CA MET A 270 9.23 -9.04 3.88
C MET A 270 9.09 -7.71 4.63
N ALA A 271 8.73 -7.74 5.92
CA ALA A 271 8.69 -6.56 6.78
C ALA A 271 10.08 -5.94 6.99
N GLY A 272 11.11 -6.77 7.22
CA GLY A 272 12.48 -6.30 7.42
C GLY A 272 13.05 -5.58 6.20
N ASP A 273 12.75 -6.09 5.00
CA ASP A 273 13.13 -5.44 3.74
C ASP A 273 12.32 -4.16 3.52
N ALA A 274 11.03 -4.17 3.86
CA ALA A 274 10.16 -3.00 3.72
C ALA A 274 10.64 -1.82 4.57
N ALA A 275 11.22 -2.07 5.75
CA ALA A 275 11.78 -1.04 6.63
C ALA A 275 12.86 -0.19 5.94
N ARG A 276 13.52 -0.71 4.89
CA ARG A 276 14.58 -0.01 4.13
C ARG A 276 14.05 0.85 2.97
N LEU A 277 12.76 0.75 2.65
CA LEU A 277 12.17 1.49 1.52
C LEU A 277 12.01 2.97 1.84
N GLU A 278 11.66 3.30 3.08
CA GLU A 278 11.45 4.66 3.56
C GLU A 278 11.94 4.76 5.02
N GLU A 279 12.79 5.76 5.30
CA GLU A 279 13.37 6.00 6.64
C GLU A 279 12.38 6.73 7.60
N GLY A 280 11.23 7.15 7.07
CA GLY A 280 10.18 7.82 7.83
C GLY A 280 9.44 6.89 8.79
N SER A 281 8.84 7.47 9.84
CA SER A 281 7.97 6.76 10.80
C SER A 281 6.66 6.26 10.20
N ASP A 282 6.30 6.75 9.02
CA ASP A 282 5.06 6.41 8.31
C ASP A 282 5.31 5.52 7.09
N ASN A 283 6.31 4.63 7.16
CA ASN A 283 6.58 3.67 6.10
C ASN A 283 5.39 2.69 5.98
N PRO A 284 4.55 2.82 4.94
CA PRO A 284 3.28 2.11 4.88
C PRO A 284 3.50 0.64 4.47
N TRP A 285 4.56 0.35 3.73
CA TRP A 285 4.94 -1.00 3.34
C TRP A 285 5.37 -1.82 4.54
N PHE A 286 6.16 -1.21 5.43
CA PHE A 286 6.55 -1.82 6.69
C PHE A 286 5.33 -2.20 7.52
N ARG A 287 4.40 -1.27 7.76
CA ARG A 287 3.21 -1.51 8.59
C ARG A 287 2.31 -2.62 8.03
N LEU A 288 2.13 -2.67 6.71
CA LEU A 288 1.32 -3.72 6.07
C LEU A 288 1.96 -5.11 6.22
N ALA A 289 3.27 -5.21 5.99
CA ALA A 289 3.98 -6.47 6.10
C ALA A 289 4.14 -6.94 7.56
N GLU A 290 4.48 -6.02 8.46
CA GLU A 290 4.65 -6.27 9.89
C GLU A 290 3.33 -6.65 10.55
N GLY A 291 2.23 -5.93 10.27
CA GLY A 291 0.93 -6.24 10.83
C GLY A 291 0.44 -7.63 10.43
N LEU A 292 0.70 -8.03 9.17
CA LEU A 292 0.36 -9.36 8.68
C LEU A 292 1.24 -10.45 9.31
N ALA A 293 2.55 -10.20 9.46
CA ALA A 293 3.46 -11.08 10.17
C ALA A 293 3.04 -11.27 11.64
N TYR A 294 2.63 -10.19 12.30
CA TYR A 294 2.14 -10.22 13.69
C TYR A 294 0.87 -11.06 13.81
N GLN A 295 -0.11 -10.84 12.94
CA GLN A 295 -1.36 -11.60 12.96
C GLN A 295 -1.11 -13.10 12.76
N ASP A 296 -0.23 -13.48 11.83
CA ASP A 296 0.13 -14.89 11.62
C ASP A 296 0.85 -15.47 12.85
N ALA A 297 1.84 -14.74 13.39
CA ALA A 297 2.58 -15.15 14.57
C ALA A 297 1.68 -15.33 15.79
N ARG A 298 0.77 -14.38 16.03
CA ARG A 298 -0.21 -14.44 17.12
C ARG A 298 -1.12 -15.64 16.96
N ARG A 299 -1.72 -15.82 15.79
CA ARG A 299 -2.63 -16.94 15.49
C ARG A 299 -1.94 -18.28 15.70
N GLU A 300 -0.72 -18.43 15.21
CA GLU A 300 0.01 -19.69 15.30
C GLU A 300 0.47 -19.98 16.75
N ILE A 301 0.91 -18.96 17.51
CA ILE A 301 1.21 -19.14 18.95
C ILE A 301 -0.08 -19.52 19.70
N GLU A 302 -1.18 -18.79 19.52
CA GLU A 302 -2.47 -19.10 20.15
C GLU A 302 -2.93 -20.53 19.82
N ARG A 303 -2.79 -20.97 18.57
CA ARG A 303 -3.12 -22.33 18.14
C ARG A 303 -2.26 -23.37 18.84
N ARG A 304 -0.93 -23.20 18.85
CA ARG A 304 0.01 -24.15 19.49
C ARG A 304 -0.21 -24.23 21.01
N ILE A 305 -0.43 -23.08 21.66
CA ILE A 305 -0.72 -23.02 23.09
C ILE A 305 -2.07 -23.68 23.41
N GLY A 306 -3.12 -23.42 22.61
CA GLY A 306 -4.42 -24.07 22.77
C GLY A 306 -4.36 -25.60 22.57
N GLU A 307 -3.66 -26.07 21.54
CA GLU A 307 -3.43 -27.50 21.31
C GLU A 307 -2.63 -28.15 22.44
N SER A 308 -1.81 -27.38 23.16
CA SER A 308 -0.98 -27.89 24.24
C SER A 308 -1.76 -28.17 25.54
N THR A 309 -2.95 -27.57 25.72
CA THR A 309 -3.74 -27.62 26.96
C THR A 309 -4.05 -29.05 27.42
N ASP A 310 -4.46 -29.92 26.49
CA ASP A 310 -4.82 -31.32 26.79
C ASP A 310 -3.87 -32.34 26.14
N ALA A 311 -2.78 -31.85 25.54
CA ALA A 311 -1.75 -32.70 24.94
C ALA A 311 -0.93 -33.44 26.03
N PRO A 312 -0.52 -34.69 25.77
CA PRO A 312 0.48 -35.37 26.60
C PRO A 312 1.78 -34.58 26.68
N ARG A 313 2.51 -34.70 27.79
CA ARG A 313 3.75 -33.96 28.08
C ARG A 313 4.71 -33.82 26.91
N ALA A 314 5.11 -34.92 26.26
CA ALA A 314 6.05 -34.86 25.13
C ALA A 314 5.52 -34.02 23.95
N ARG A 315 4.22 -34.09 23.66
CA ARG A 315 3.58 -33.28 22.62
C ARG A 315 3.41 -31.83 23.05
N ARG A 316 3.06 -31.57 24.31
CA ARG A 316 3.01 -30.22 24.90
C ARG A 316 4.37 -29.53 24.79
N GLU A 317 5.44 -30.19 25.20
CA GLU A 317 6.82 -29.66 25.10
C GLU A 317 7.19 -29.31 23.65
N THR A 318 6.80 -30.16 22.69
CA THR A 318 6.98 -29.89 21.26
C THR A 318 6.21 -28.63 20.83
N LEU A 319 4.92 -28.55 21.15
CA LEU A 319 4.04 -27.43 20.77
C LEU A 319 4.52 -26.10 21.37
N VAL A 320 4.90 -26.12 22.65
CA VAL A 320 5.47 -24.94 23.34
C VAL A 320 6.81 -24.56 22.73
N GLY A 321 7.65 -25.53 22.36
CA GLY A 321 8.91 -25.30 21.63
C GLY A 321 8.70 -24.63 20.27
N GLU A 322 7.71 -25.09 19.49
CA GLU A 322 7.33 -24.47 18.22
C GLU A 322 6.81 -23.03 18.40
N ALA A 323 5.96 -22.79 19.40
CA ALA A 323 5.51 -21.44 19.75
C ALA A 323 6.68 -20.52 20.15
N THR A 324 7.62 -21.06 20.95
CA THR A 324 8.83 -20.34 21.40
C THR A 324 9.72 -19.97 20.22
N ALA A 325 9.84 -20.84 19.21
CA ALA A 325 10.59 -20.56 18.00
C ALA A 325 9.99 -19.37 17.22
N ILE A 326 8.65 -19.27 17.16
CA ILE A 326 7.96 -18.14 16.52
C ILE A 326 8.22 -16.83 17.28
N GLN A 327 8.07 -16.83 18.60
CA GLN A 327 8.37 -15.67 19.44
C GLN A 327 9.84 -15.24 19.30
N SER A 328 10.76 -16.20 19.26
CA SER A 328 12.20 -15.95 19.08
C SER A 328 12.50 -15.36 17.70
N ALA A 329 11.81 -15.81 16.64
CA ALA A 329 11.90 -15.23 15.31
C ALA A 329 11.41 -13.78 15.30
N TRP A 330 10.28 -13.49 15.96
CA TRP A 330 9.77 -12.12 16.13
C TRP A 330 10.79 -11.23 16.85
N LYS A 331 11.34 -11.71 17.97
CA LYS A 331 12.35 -10.97 18.75
C LYS A 331 13.59 -10.68 17.90
N LYS A 332 14.13 -11.69 17.20
CA LYS A 332 15.28 -11.52 16.30
C LYS A 332 15.00 -10.51 15.19
N PHE A 333 13.78 -10.54 14.62
CA PHE A 333 13.34 -9.55 13.64
C PHE A 333 13.33 -8.14 14.24
N SER A 334 12.65 -7.94 15.36
CA SER A 334 12.55 -6.65 16.05
C SER A 334 13.91 -6.10 16.48
N ASP A 335 14.81 -6.95 16.98
CA ASP A 335 16.16 -6.57 17.38
C ASP A 335 17.09 -6.29 16.19
N GLY A 336 16.76 -6.80 15.01
CA GLY A 336 17.48 -6.55 13.76
C GLY A 336 17.08 -5.26 13.04
N LEU A 337 16.02 -4.58 13.49
CA LEU A 337 15.63 -3.27 12.98
C LEU A 337 16.55 -2.18 13.53
N ASP A 338 16.79 -1.14 12.73
CA ASP A 338 17.49 0.06 13.20
C ASP A 338 16.82 0.64 14.45
N ALA A 339 17.62 1.10 15.42
CA ALA A 339 17.10 1.55 16.71
C ALA A 339 16.21 2.80 16.60
N VAL A 340 16.52 3.72 15.67
CA VAL A 340 15.72 4.93 15.41
C VAL A 340 14.45 4.55 14.65
N PHE A 341 14.54 3.62 13.71
CA PHE A 341 13.35 3.11 13.02
C PHE A 341 12.40 2.41 14.00
N ARG A 342 12.93 1.57 14.90
CA ARG A 342 12.14 0.85 15.90
C ARG A 342 11.44 1.78 16.88
N SER A 343 12.11 2.83 17.37
CA SER A 343 11.48 3.82 18.28
C SER A 343 10.41 4.69 17.63
N ARG A 344 10.43 4.78 16.29
CA ARG A 344 9.36 5.41 15.51
C ARG A 344 8.17 4.49 15.24
N ASN A 345 8.36 3.18 15.44
CA ASN A 345 7.40 2.13 15.15
C ASN A 345 7.15 1.26 16.41
N ASP A 346 6.73 1.90 17.49
CA ASP A 346 6.51 1.25 18.81
C ASP A 346 5.56 0.05 18.77
N SER A 347 4.69 -0.03 17.75
CA SER A 347 3.83 -1.19 17.49
C SER A 347 4.60 -2.51 17.48
N VAL A 348 5.81 -2.56 16.91
CA VAL A 348 6.65 -3.78 16.86
C VAL A 348 6.99 -4.28 18.27
N VAL A 349 7.29 -3.35 19.17
CA VAL A 349 7.63 -3.62 20.57
C VAL A 349 6.38 -4.06 21.33
N THR A 350 5.26 -3.35 21.14
CA THR A 350 3.96 -3.71 21.73
C THR A 350 3.52 -5.11 21.28
N HIS A 351 3.61 -5.41 20.00
CA HIS A 351 3.30 -6.72 19.43
C HIS A 351 4.19 -7.81 20.04
N GLY A 352 5.49 -7.55 20.19
CA GLY A 352 6.41 -8.48 20.86
C GLY A 352 5.99 -8.81 22.31
N ALA A 353 5.55 -7.79 23.07
CA ALA A 353 5.04 -7.99 24.42
C ALA A 353 3.73 -8.79 24.44
N VAL A 354 2.81 -8.52 23.50
CA VAL A 354 1.56 -9.28 23.36
C VAL A 354 1.85 -10.75 23.03
N LEU A 355 2.74 -11.03 22.09
CA LEU A 355 3.14 -12.40 21.74
C LEU A 355 3.76 -13.12 22.94
N ALA A 356 4.56 -12.44 23.76
CA ALA A 356 5.12 -12.99 24.99
C ALA A 356 4.04 -13.32 26.03
N GLY A 357 3.04 -12.45 26.21
CA GLY A 357 1.93 -12.66 27.14
C GLY A 357 1.07 -13.88 26.82
N LEU A 358 1.05 -14.37 25.57
CA LEU A 358 0.33 -15.59 25.20
C LEU A 358 0.84 -16.84 25.94
N PHE A 359 2.12 -16.87 26.33
CA PHE A 359 2.71 -17.98 27.08
C PHE A 359 2.26 -18.03 28.54
N GLU A 360 1.64 -16.98 29.07
CA GLU A 360 1.00 -17.02 30.39
C GLU A 360 -0.17 -18.02 30.42
N LYS A 361 -0.79 -18.27 29.27
CA LYS A 361 -1.87 -19.25 29.10
C LYS A 361 -1.36 -20.68 28.86
N ALA A 362 -0.06 -20.86 28.70
CA ALA A 362 0.52 -22.18 28.46
C ALA A 362 0.30 -23.08 29.70
N PRO A 363 -0.16 -24.32 29.52
CA PRO A 363 -0.33 -25.27 30.62
C PRO A 363 1.02 -25.54 31.30
N ARG A 364 1.04 -25.45 32.63
CA ARG A 364 2.24 -25.68 33.46
C ARG A 364 2.06 -26.91 34.31
N ASP A 365 3.15 -27.66 34.48
CA ASP A 365 3.20 -28.69 35.50
C ASP A 365 3.21 -28.03 36.88
N LEU A 366 2.48 -28.62 37.84
CA LEU A 366 2.48 -28.21 39.23
C LEU A 366 3.47 -29.09 40.00
N PRO A 367 4.76 -28.69 40.15
CA PRO A 367 5.74 -29.52 40.83
C PRO A 367 5.35 -29.83 42.28
N GLU A 368 4.63 -28.92 42.95
CA GLU A 368 4.15 -29.09 44.32
C GLU A 368 3.20 -30.29 44.44
N ILE A 369 2.43 -30.58 43.38
CA ILE A 369 1.52 -31.71 43.37
C ILE A 369 2.26 -33.04 43.40
N GLU A 370 3.51 -33.06 42.93
CA GLU A 370 4.29 -34.28 42.90
C GLU A 370 4.67 -34.75 44.30
N SER A 371 4.89 -33.80 45.21
CA SER A 371 5.21 -34.04 46.63
C SER A 371 4.00 -34.25 47.55
N GLU A 372 2.78 -34.13 47.03
CA GLU A 372 1.59 -34.28 47.86
C GLU A 372 1.36 -35.72 48.30
N ASP A 373 1.29 -35.92 49.63
CA ASP A 373 1.01 -37.21 50.25
C ASP A 373 -0.11 -37.09 51.29
N LEU A 374 -1.25 -37.69 50.97
CA LEU A 374 -2.42 -37.74 51.86
C LEU A 374 -2.15 -38.54 53.15
N ARG A 375 -1.10 -39.38 53.19
CA ARG A 375 -0.75 -40.16 54.39
C ARG A 375 -0.35 -39.25 55.55
N SER A 376 0.27 -38.10 55.26
CA SER A 376 0.66 -37.10 56.27
C SER A 376 -0.54 -36.54 57.07
N CYS A 377 -1.76 -36.65 56.53
CA CYS A 377 -2.97 -36.26 57.26
C CYS A 377 -3.27 -37.17 58.46
N PHE A 378 -2.76 -38.42 58.46
CA PHE A 378 -2.96 -39.40 59.54
C PHE A 378 -1.96 -39.26 60.69
N ASP A 379 -0.89 -38.48 60.50
CA ASP A 379 0.15 -38.27 61.53
C ASP A 379 -0.28 -37.29 62.63
N GLY A 380 -1.48 -36.70 62.52
CA GLY A 380 -2.00 -35.76 63.53
C GLY A 380 -3.50 -35.81 63.71
N PHE A 381 -3.95 -35.49 64.91
CA PHE A 381 -5.36 -35.45 65.29
C PHE A 381 -5.89 -33.99 65.30
N PRO A 382 -7.12 -33.71 64.85
CA PRO A 382 -8.08 -34.64 64.24
C PRO A 382 -7.84 -34.83 62.73
N VAL A 383 -7.85 -36.09 62.28
CA VAL A 383 -7.58 -36.49 60.89
C VAL A 383 -8.59 -35.88 59.90
N ASP A 384 -9.87 -35.82 60.28
CA ASP A 384 -10.95 -35.25 59.45
C ASP A 384 -10.70 -33.78 59.08
N ALA A 385 -10.32 -32.95 60.06
CA ALA A 385 -10.03 -31.54 59.82
C ALA A 385 -8.80 -31.35 58.91
N ARG A 386 -7.79 -32.22 59.04
CA ARG A 386 -6.60 -32.20 58.17
C ARG A 386 -6.94 -32.60 56.74
N LEU A 387 -7.75 -33.64 56.55
CA LEU A 387 -8.24 -34.05 55.22
C LEU A 387 -9.09 -32.95 54.58
N LEU A 388 -9.95 -32.27 55.35
CA LEU A 388 -10.73 -31.14 54.85
C LEU A 388 -9.83 -29.98 54.40
N ALA A 389 -8.85 -29.57 55.23
CA ALA A 389 -7.90 -28.52 54.88
C ALA A 389 -7.08 -28.88 53.62
N GLN A 390 -6.74 -30.17 53.47
CA GLN A 390 -6.07 -30.67 52.28
C GLN A 390 -6.98 -30.64 51.04
N GLU A 391 -8.25 -31.03 51.18
CA GLU A 391 -9.27 -30.93 50.11
C GLU A 391 -9.43 -29.47 49.65
N GLU A 392 -9.57 -28.53 50.58
CA GLU A 392 -9.66 -27.09 50.29
C GLU A 392 -8.39 -26.56 49.58
N ARG A 393 -7.21 -27.00 50.02
CA ARG A 393 -5.94 -26.61 49.39
C ARG A 393 -5.81 -27.13 47.96
N LEU A 394 -6.17 -28.38 47.72
CA LEU A 394 -6.15 -28.97 46.38
C LEU A 394 -7.21 -28.30 45.48
N ALA A 395 -8.41 -28.00 46.00
CA ALA A 395 -9.43 -27.26 45.27
C ALA A 395 -8.98 -25.83 44.91
N ALA A 396 -8.23 -25.17 45.81
CA ALA A 396 -7.63 -23.87 45.53
C ALA A 396 -6.59 -23.94 44.40
N TRP A 397 -5.90 -25.07 44.20
CA TRP A 397 -5.03 -25.27 43.03
C TRP A 397 -5.82 -25.43 41.75
N GLU A 398 -6.91 -26.21 41.75
CA GLU A 398 -7.80 -26.34 40.59
C GLU A 398 -8.29 -24.97 40.11
N ALA A 399 -8.71 -24.11 41.04
CA ALA A 399 -9.21 -22.78 40.76
C ALA A 399 -8.18 -21.84 40.09
N ARG A 400 -6.87 -22.13 40.16
CA ARG A 400 -5.83 -21.32 39.50
C ARG A 400 -5.83 -21.47 37.98
N GLY A 401 -6.36 -22.58 37.44
CA GLY A 401 -6.35 -22.86 36.02
C GLY A 401 -4.93 -23.01 35.44
N GLY A 402 -4.83 -23.19 34.11
CA GLY A 402 -3.52 -23.27 33.42
C GLY A 402 -2.66 -24.48 33.81
N ILE A 403 -3.28 -25.52 34.36
CA ILE A 403 -2.59 -26.74 34.79
C ILE A 403 -2.49 -27.72 33.62
N SER A 404 -1.32 -28.36 33.49
CA SER A 404 -1.10 -29.44 32.54
C SER A 404 -2.07 -30.60 32.74
N ARG A 405 -2.28 -31.39 31.69
CA ARG A 405 -3.14 -32.58 31.75
C ARG A 405 -2.70 -33.55 32.86
N GLU A 406 -1.41 -33.82 32.98
CA GLU A 406 -0.87 -34.76 33.95
C GLU A 406 -1.04 -34.27 35.38
N SER A 407 -0.70 -32.99 35.65
CA SER A 407 -0.92 -32.40 36.96
C SER A 407 -2.40 -32.30 37.31
N ARG A 408 -3.29 -32.03 36.33
CA ARG A 408 -4.74 -32.03 36.53
C ARG A 408 -5.26 -33.43 36.87
N GLN A 409 -4.78 -34.47 36.18
CA GLN A 409 -5.15 -35.85 36.47
C GLN A 409 -4.70 -36.27 37.87
N LYS A 410 -3.47 -35.91 38.28
CA LYS A 410 -2.98 -36.16 39.64
C LYS A 410 -3.78 -35.38 40.68
N LEU A 411 -4.13 -34.12 40.40
CA LEU A 411 -4.96 -33.28 41.26
C LEU A 411 -6.32 -33.90 41.53
N TYR A 412 -7.01 -34.36 40.48
CA TYR A 412 -8.30 -35.00 40.61
C TYR A 412 -8.21 -36.33 41.34
N THR A 413 -7.14 -37.09 41.12
CA THR A 413 -6.89 -38.32 41.87
C THR A 413 -6.74 -38.04 43.37
N LEU A 414 -5.96 -37.02 43.74
CA LEU A 414 -5.75 -36.62 45.14
C LEU A 414 -7.01 -36.04 45.78
N LEU A 415 -7.77 -35.21 45.07
CA LEU A 415 -9.05 -34.64 45.54
C LEU A 415 -10.07 -35.74 45.83
N VAL A 416 -10.26 -36.67 44.89
CA VAL A 416 -11.19 -37.80 45.05
C VAL A 416 -10.73 -38.69 46.21
N ALA A 417 -9.43 -38.97 46.33
CA ALA A 417 -8.90 -39.77 47.41
C ALA A 417 -9.09 -39.11 48.79
N ALA A 418 -8.78 -37.81 48.92
CA ALA A 418 -8.96 -37.06 50.17
C ALA A 418 -10.43 -37.06 50.61
N ARG A 419 -11.34 -36.76 49.68
CA ARG A 419 -12.79 -36.75 49.95
C ARG A 419 -13.32 -38.13 50.32
N SER A 420 -12.87 -39.18 49.64
CA SER A 420 -13.28 -40.57 49.91
C SER A 420 -12.81 -41.03 51.28
N LEU A 421 -11.55 -40.74 51.66
CA LEU A 421 -11.02 -41.05 52.99
C LEU A 421 -11.81 -40.32 54.09
N ARG A 422 -12.17 -39.06 53.85
CA ARG A 422 -12.96 -38.26 54.79
C ARG A 422 -14.37 -38.83 54.99
N LEU A 423 -15.06 -39.17 53.90
CA LEU A 423 -16.39 -39.79 53.96
C LEU A 423 -16.36 -41.14 54.69
N PHE A 424 -15.36 -41.97 54.38
CA PHE A 424 -15.15 -43.25 55.04
C PHE A 424 -14.96 -43.11 56.55
N LEU A 425 -14.10 -42.17 57.00
CA LEU A 425 -13.89 -41.88 58.42
C LEU A 425 -15.15 -41.36 59.12
N ALA A 426 -16.04 -40.69 58.39
CA ALA A 426 -17.33 -40.23 58.89
C ALA A 426 -18.43 -41.32 58.90
N GLY A 427 -18.10 -42.57 58.52
CA GLY A 427 -19.07 -43.67 58.42
C GLY A 427 -20.06 -43.52 57.27
N LYS A 428 -19.76 -42.68 56.28
CA LYS A 428 -20.58 -42.46 55.08
C LYS A 428 -19.95 -43.24 53.92
N THR A 429 -20.74 -44.10 53.26
CA THR A 429 -20.31 -44.86 52.07
C THR A 429 -20.83 -44.23 50.80
#